data_AF-A0A2E6NK08-F1
#
_entry.id   AF-A0A2E6NK08-F1
#
_cell.length_a   1.000
_cell.length_b   1.000
_cell.length_c   1.000
_cell.angle_alpha   90.00
_cell.angle_beta   90.00
_cell.angle_gamma   90.00
#
_symmetry.space_group_name_H-M   'P 1'
#
loop_
_entity.id
_entity.type
_entity.pdbx_description
1 polymer ?
#
loop_
_entity_poly.entity_id
_entity_poly.type
_entity_poly.pdbx_seq_one_letter_code
_entity_poly.pdbx_strand_id
1 'polypeptide(L)'
;MHLKAGNSDSDAADRQSEASKLRAYLNDLNAGSHFLVMGDFNVYDGDEGGFQRLVESQDDNDGRLFDPIDQIGAWHNNSSFAAIHTQATRASYGGWNYGGMDDRFDFILASEAVLNASSVNYVVDSYSAFGNDGTRCCNEAINSGANGVVSADVADALYFASDHLPVIMDIEFIGAEPSEHYVVINEIMKNPAAVSDASGEWFELYNAGNTSIDLCGWTVKDNDSDEFTVTCETDVAVEAGGHVVLASNGDSASNGGLSPDYVYTYGDFKLANGDDKIILLDESGGEADRVEYDASFPDPTGASMALVNPSADNNDGTNWTVSTTVYGAGDMGTPGESNSGIAVRTSKPLPAQFELHHNYPNPFNAVTVIPFTTGQSGDVRISVHDLYGREVVVLVAGRMVSGSHKVTWDGSGYPSGLYFCKLDAGEGSVTRKLLLLK
;
A
#
# COMPACT_ATOMS: atom_id res chain seq x y z
N MET A 1 0.93 8.51 13.61
CA MET A 1 1.78 9.31 14.52
C MET A 1 1.14 9.31 15.89
N HIS A 2 1.95 9.33 16.93
CA HIS A 2 1.50 9.62 18.30
C HIS A 2 2.58 10.50 18.93
N LEU A 3 2.34 11.81 19.00
CA LEU A 3 3.32 12.75 19.53
C LEU A 3 3.27 12.79 21.04
N LYS A 4 4.36 13.27 21.66
CA LYS A 4 4.50 13.37 23.12
C LYS A 4 3.27 13.98 23.80
N ALA A 5 2.61 13.19 24.64
CA ALA A 5 1.52 13.64 25.49
C ALA A 5 2.00 14.50 26.67
N GLY A 6 1.09 15.31 27.21
CA GLY A 6 1.35 16.22 28.34
C GLY A 6 1.17 17.69 27.95
N ASN A 7 1.05 18.57 28.95
CA ASN A 7 0.73 19.99 28.77
C ASN A 7 1.81 20.94 29.34
N SER A 8 3.00 20.43 29.63
CA SER A 8 4.12 21.28 30.05
C SER A 8 4.89 21.84 28.84
N ASP A 9 5.62 22.93 29.06
CA ASP A 9 6.53 23.49 28.05
C ASP A 9 7.56 22.47 27.54
N SER A 10 7.95 21.52 28.41
CA SER A 10 8.86 20.43 28.03
C SER A 10 8.19 19.44 27.08
N ASP A 11 6.91 19.12 27.31
CA ASP A 11 6.16 18.22 26.43
C ASP A 11 5.96 18.86 25.05
N ALA A 12 5.64 20.15 25.01
CA ALA A 12 5.53 20.91 23.76
C ALA A 12 6.88 20.98 22.99
N ALA A 13 8.00 21.16 23.70
CA ALA A 13 9.33 21.14 23.09
C ALA A 13 9.69 19.76 22.50
N ASP A 14 9.30 18.67 23.18
CA ASP A 14 9.48 17.31 22.69
C ASP A 14 8.64 17.07 21.42
N ARG A 15 7.36 17.49 21.41
CA ARG A 15 6.51 17.44 20.20
C ARG A 15 7.11 18.21 19.03
N GLN A 16 7.68 19.40 19.29
CA GLN A 16 8.39 20.18 18.26
C GLN A 16 9.62 19.46 17.69
N SER A 17 10.38 18.77 18.54
CA SER A 17 11.52 17.96 18.12
C SER A 17 11.09 16.75 17.26
N GLU A 18 10.02 16.07 17.66
CA GLU A 18 9.42 14.95 16.92
C GLU A 18 8.89 15.40 15.55
N ALA A 19 8.10 16.48 15.53
CA ALA A 19 7.57 17.08 14.32
C ALA A 19 8.69 17.55 13.37
N SER A 20 9.79 18.09 13.90
CA SER A 20 10.95 18.50 13.09
C SER A 20 11.61 17.33 12.37
N LYS A 21 11.70 16.16 13.00
CA LYS A 21 12.28 14.96 12.38
C LYS A 21 11.36 14.40 11.30
N LEU A 22 10.06 14.36 11.57
CA LEU A 22 9.08 13.97 10.56
C LEU A 22 9.13 14.93 9.37
N ARG A 23 9.14 16.24 9.64
CA ARG A 23 9.24 17.29 8.62
C ARG A 23 10.44 17.08 7.70
N ALA A 24 11.61 16.82 8.27
CA ALA A 24 12.82 16.57 7.50
C ALA A 24 12.70 15.31 6.63
N TYR A 25 12.14 14.22 7.17
CA TYR A 25 11.90 13.00 6.40
C TYR A 25 10.93 13.22 5.23
N LEU A 26 9.85 13.99 5.43
CA LEU A 26 8.88 14.27 4.38
C LEU A 26 9.45 15.18 3.28
N ASN A 27 10.36 16.08 3.64
CA ASN A 27 11.09 16.92 2.69
C ASN A 27 12.09 16.12 1.82
N ASP A 28 12.53 14.94 2.27
CA ASP A 28 13.39 14.05 1.45
C ASP A 28 12.58 13.26 0.40
N LEU A 29 11.24 13.36 0.38
CA LEU A 29 10.38 12.75 -0.63
C LEU A 29 10.43 13.53 -1.95
N ASN A 30 10.08 12.87 -3.05
CA ASN A 30 9.99 13.53 -4.35
C ASN A 30 8.94 14.65 -4.33
N ALA A 31 9.26 15.80 -4.95
CA ALA A 31 8.32 16.89 -5.11
C ALA A 31 7.00 16.40 -5.74
N GLY A 32 5.86 16.81 -5.17
CA GLY A 32 4.53 16.38 -5.62
C GLY A 32 4.05 15.02 -5.09
N SER A 33 4.77 14.40 -4.14
CA SER A 33 4.33 13.14 -3.52
C SER A 33 2.99 13.26 -2.79
N HIS A 34 2.16 12.22 -2.91
CA HIS A 34 0.89 12.09 -2.18
C HIS A 34 1.11 11.38 -0.85
N PHE A 35 0.92 12.09 0.25
CA PHE A 35 1.04 11.48 1.58
C PHE A 35 0.08 12.10 2.59
N LEU A 36 -0.27 11.28 3.57
CA LEU A 36 -1.08 11.66 4.73
C LEU A 36 -0.28 11.43 6.01
N VAL A 37 -0.41 12.34 6.97
CA VAL A 37 0.12 12.18 8.32
C VAL A 37 -1.03 12.20 9.30
N MET A 38 -1.24 11.05 9.94
CA MET A 38 -2.45 10.79 10.72
C MET A 38 -2.11 10.37 12.15
N GLY A 39 -2.97 10.71 13.10
CA GLY A 39 -2.97 10.16 14.47
C GLY A 39 -3.12 11.22 15.55
N ASP A 40 -2.74 10.85 16.77
CA ASP A 40 -2.85 11.69 17.97
C ASP A 40 -1.62 12.58 18.12
N PHE A 41 -1.81 13.88 17.94
CA PHE A 41 -0.73 14.87 17.96
C PHE A 41 -0.57 15.51 19.34
N ASN A 42 -1.50 15.31 20.27
CA ASN A 42 -1.45 15.90 21.62
C ASN A 42 -1.17 17.41 21.65
N VAL A 43 -1.57 18.16 20.61
CA VAL A 43 -1.40 19.61 20.51
C VAL A 43 -2.69 20.32 20.90
N TYR A 44 -2.58 21.35 21.75
CA TYR A 44 -3.75 22.04 22.30
C TYR A 44 -4.22 23.21 21.41
N ASP A 45 -3.31 23.74 20.60
CA ASP A 45 -3.56 24.87 19.73
C ASP A 45 -2.68 24.81 18.47
N GLY A 46 -3.17 25.49 17.43
CA GLY A 46 -2.49 25.56 16.15
C GLY A 46 -1.20 26.38 16.17
N ASP A 47 -0.97 27.24 17.15
CA ASP A 47 0.24 28.06 17.27
C ASP A 47 1.38 27.32 17.98
N GLU A 48 1.10 26.13 18.54
CA GLU A 48 2.10 25.31 19.22
C GLU A 48 3.23 24.91 18.24
N GLY A 49 4.49 25.05 18.68
CA GLY A 49 5.66 24.84 17.85
C GLY A 49 5.72 23.47 17.15
N GLY A 50 5.17 22.43 17.78
CA GLY A 50 5.03 21.10 17.17
C GLY A 50 4.10 21.06 15.97
N PHE A 51 2.92 21.67 16.08
CA PHE A 51 1.97 21.75 14.97
C PHE A 51 2.50 22.68 13.87
N GLN A 52 3.00 23.85 14.24
CA GLN A 52 3.60 24.81 13.31
C GLN A 52 4.71 24.18 12.48
N ARG A 53 5.57 23.34 13.08
CA ARG A 53 6.64 22.68 12.35
C ARG A 53 6.17 21.79 11.20
N LEU A 54 4.94 21.27 11.27
CA LEU A 54 4.35 20.43 10.24
C LEU A 54 3.72 21.27 9.11
N VAL A 55 3.09 22.40 9.44
CA VAL A 55 2.25 23.19 8.52
C VAL A 55 2.90 24.49 8.02
N GLU A 56 3.97 24.96 8.66
CA GLU A 56 4.68 26.18 8.30
C GLU A 56 5.28 26.08 6.90
N SER A 57 5.43 27.23 6.24
CA SER A 57 6.18 27.31 4.99
C SER A 57 7.67 27.46 5.28
N GLN A 58 8.50 26.70 4.56
CA GLN A 58 9.96 26.74 4.61
C GLN A 58 10.52 26.98 3.19
N ASP A 59 11.84 27.09 3.05
CA ASP A 59 12.48 27.16 1.72
C ASP A 59 12.20 25.89 0.91
N ASP A 60 12.19 24.75 1.60
CA ASP A 60 11.80 23.45 1.07
C ASP A 60 10.44 23.03 1.64
N ASN A 61 9.45 22.98 0.75
CA ASN A 61 8.05 22.70 1.08
C ASN A 61 7.58 21.32 0.61
N ASP A 62 8.46 20.45 0.11
CA ASP A 62 8.03 19.16 -0.45
C ASP A 62 7.31 18.30 0.60
N GLY A 63 7.72 18.40 1.86
CA GLY A 63 7.06 17.74 2.99
C GLY A 63 5.85 18.48 3.57
N ARG A 64 5.38 19.61 3.00
CA ARG A 64 4.36 20.51 3.61
C ARG A 64 3.03 19.83 3.84
N LEU A 65 2.56 19.90 5.09
CA LEU A 65 1.29 19.37 5.51
C LEU A 65 0.26 20.48 5.64
N PHE A 66 -0.98 20.14 5.34
CA PHE A 66 -2.12 21.03 5.37
C PHE A 66 -3.26 20.36 6.15
N ASP A 67 -4.03 21.16 6.87
CA ASP A 67 -5.28 20.73 7.51
C ASP A 67 -6.40 20.75 6.46
N PRO A 68 -6.96 19.60 6.03
CA PRO A 68 -7.94 19.56 4.93
C PRO A 68 -9.23 20.36 5.20
N ILE A 69 -9.56 20.61 6.47
CA ILE A 69 -10.75 21.36 6.88
C ILE A 69 -10.47 22.82 7.24
N ASP A 70 -9.20 23.25 7.19
CA ASP A 70 -8.76 24.62 7.50
C ASP A 70 -9.35 25.17 8.82
N GLN A 71 -9.30 24.36 9.89
CA GLN A 71 -9.81 24.73 11.23
C GLN A 71 -8.66 24.85 12.23
N ILE A 72 -7.59 25.55 11.85
CA ILE A 72 -6.43 25.78 12.72
C ILE A 72 -6.76 26.86 13.76
N GLY A 73 -6.54 26.57 15.05
CA GLY A 73 -6.77 27.55 16.11
C GLY A 73 -6.58 27.00 17.51
N ALA A 74 -7.09 27.71 18.52
CA ALA A 74 -7.04 27.28 19.91
C ALA A 74 -8.17 26.29 20.21
N TRP A 75 -7.90 24.99 20.03
CA TRP A 75 -8.89 23.92 20.15
C TRP A 75 -9.28 23.63 21.60
N HIS A 76 -8.31 23.69 22.51
CA HIS A 76 -8.52 23.33 23.91
C HIS A 76 -9.63 24.14 24.58
N ASN A 77 -10.62 23.42 25.13
CA ASN A 77 -11.73 23.96 25.91
C ASN A 77 -12.45 25.12 25.21
N ASN A 78 -12.59 25.01 23.88
CA ASN A 78 -13.16 26.06 23.04
C ASN A 78 -14.38 25.56 22.27
N SER A 79 -15.57 26.02 22.67
CA SER A 79 -16.82 25.61 22.04
C SER A 79 -16.95 26.00 20.57
N SER A 80 -16.12 26.93 20.07
CA SER A 80 -16.09 27.28 18.64
C SER A 80 -15.56 26.14 17.78
N PHE A 81 -14.78 25.22 18.38
CA PHE A 81 -14.21 24.03 17.73
C PHE A 81 -14.89 22.73 18.18
N ALA A 82 -16.02 22.81 18.91
CA ALA A 82 -16.71 21.65 19.46
C ALA A 82 -17.01 20.56 18.42
N ALA A 83 -17.35 20.96 17.18
CA ALA A 83 -17.67 20.05 16.08
C ALA A 83 -16.48 19.19 15.61
N ILE A 84 -15.25 19.59 15.94
CA ILE A 84 -14.02 18.91 15.51
C ILE A 84 -13.19 18.39 16.69
N HIS A 85 -13.71 18.48 17.91
CA HIS A 85 -13.09 17.82 19.05
C HIS A 85 -13.10 16.30 18.85
N THR A 86 -12.02 15.67 19.28
CA THR A 86 -11.80 14.23 19.17
C THR A 86 -11.58 13.60 20.53
N GLN A 87 -11.22 14.37 21.55
CA GLN A 87 -10.99 13.89 22.91
C GLN A 87 -11.62 14.83 23.94
N ALA A 88 -12.05 14.34 25.11
CA ALA A 88 -12.26 12.96 25.50
C ALA A 88 -13.73 12.53 25.31
N THR A 89 -13.97 11.34 24.77
CA THR A 89 -15.34 10.78 24.65
C THR A 89 -16.06 10.66 26.00
N ARG A 90 -15.33 10.73 27.11
CA ARG A 90 -15.79 10.53 28.47
C ARG A 90 -15.39 11.69 29.36
N ALA A 91 -16.32 12.16 30.19
CA ALA A 91 -16.00 13.14 31.24
C ALA A 91 -15.28 12.48 32.44
N SER A 92 -15.70 11.27 32.82
CA SER A 92 -15.02 10.49 33.86
C SER A 92 -15.15 8.99 33.60
N TYR A 93 -14.15 8.21 33.99
CA TYR A 93 -14.17 6.74 33.87
C TYR A 93 -13.23 6.10 34.90
N GLY A 94 -13.68 5.04 35.57
CA GLY A 94 -12.85 4.30 36.54
C GLY A 94 -12.30 5.15 37.72
N GLY A 95 -12.97 6.25 38.07
CA GLY A 95 -12.53 7.19 39.11
C GLY A 95 -11.58 8.31 38.63
N TRP A 96 -11.23 8.33 37.35
CA TRP A 96 -10.43 9.39 36.73
C TRP A 96 -11.32 10.41 36.02
N ASN A 97 -10.92 11.68 36.09
CA ASN A 97 -11.54 12.77 35.34
C ASN A 97 -10.76 12.96 34.04
N TYR A 98 -11.45 12.84 32.91
CA TYR A 98 -10.86 12.90 31.58
C TYR A 98 -11.14 14.23 30.87
N GLY A 99 -11.97 15.10 31.46
CA GLY A 99 -12.22 16.42 30.88
C GLY A 99 -13.20 16.44 29.72
N GLY A 100 -13.77 15.30 29.29
CA GLY A 100 -14.84 15.23 28.27
C GLY A 100 -14.46 15.84 26.91
N MET A 101 -15.41 16.01 26.00
CA MET A 101 -15.13 16.47 24.63
C MET A 101 -14.72 17.96 24.63
N ASP A 102 -13.41 18.23 24.64
CA ASP A 102 -12.85 19.58 24.76
C ASP A 102 -11.54 19.81 24.00
N ASP A 103 -10.99 18.81 23.32
CA ASP A 103 -9.72 18.89 22.59
C ASP A 103 -9.83 18.28 21.18
N ARG A 104 -9.07 18.82 20.22
CA ARG A 104 -8.80 18.21 18.90
C ARG A 104 -7.36 17.73 18.89
N PHE A 105 -7.13 16.47 19.24
CA PHE A 105 -5.79 15.87 19.18
C PHE A 105 -5.58 14.94 18.00
N ASP A 106 -6.65 14.40 17.43
CA ASP A 106 -6.55 13.48 16.31
C ASP A 106 -6.69 14.22 14.99
N PHE A 107 -5.66 14.10 14.15
CA PHE A 107 -5.59 14.79 12.86
C PHE A 107 -5.39 13.78 11.74
N ILE A 108 -5.93 14.14 10.57
CA ILE A 108 -5.43 13.66 9.28
C ILE A 108 -4.95 14.89 8.51
N LEU A 109 -3.63 15.11 8.48
CA LEU A 109 -3.02 16.14 7.67
C LEU A 109 -2.60 15.56 6.33
N ALA A 110 -2.61 16.37 5.27
CA ALA A 110 -2.35 15.93 3.91
C ALA A 110 -1.26 16.76 3.23
N SER A 111 -0.54 16.17 2.27
CA SER A 111 0.32 16.92 1.35
C SER A 111 -0.52 17.79 0.42
N GLU A 112 0.10 18.84 -0.16
CA GLU A 112 -0.58 19.70 -1.13
C GLU A 112 -1.14 18.91 -2.33
N ALA A 113 -0.42 17.88 -2.78
CA ALA A 113 -0.82 17.04 -3.91
C ALA A 113 -2.15 16.31 -3.69
N VAL A 114 -2.47 15.96 -2.43
CA VAL A 114 -3.75 15.33 -2.07
C VAL A 114 -4.91 16.35 -2.05
N LEU A 115 -4.62 17.64 -1.84
CA LEU A 115 -5.65 18.68 -1.81
C LEU A 115 -5.92 19.33 -3.18
N ASN A 116 -4.94 19.26 -4.09
CA ASN A 116 -5.01 19.90 -5.40
C ASN A 116 -5.21 18.87 -6.53
N ALA A 117 -6.45 18.42 -6.74
CA ALA A 117 -6.97 17.71 -7.92
C ALA A 117 -5.90 16.97 -8.77
N SER A 118 -5.48 15.81 -8.30
CA SER A 118 -4.43 14.94 -8.87
C SER A 118 -4.95 13.51 -9.08
N SER A 119 -4.09 12.48 -9.04
CA SER A 119 -4.49 11.06 -9.06
C SER A 119 -5.03 10.54 -7.72
N VAL A 120 -4.76 11.25 -6.60
CA VAL A 120 -5.25 10.90 -5.26
C VAL A 120 -5.74 12.17 -4.58
N ASN A 121 -7.03 12.24 -4.26
CA ASN A 121 -7.68 13.46 -3.85
C ASN A 121 -8.46 13.30 -2.56
N TYR A 122 -8.36 14.31 -1.70
CA TYR A 122 -9.34 14.49 -0.64
C TYR A 122 -10.72 14.77 -1.21
N VAL A 123 -11.71 13.97 -0.80
CA VAL A 123 -13.11 14.26 -1.09
C VAL A 123 -13.56 15.39 -0.15
N VAL A 124 -13.72 16.58 -0.72
CA VAL A 124 -14.11 17.79 0.03
C VAL A 124 -15.35 17.51 0.89
N ASP A 125 -15.32 18.02 2.13
CA ASP A 125 -16.36 17.86 3.16
C ASP A 125 -16.54 16.44 3.73
N SER A 126 -15.67 15.47 3.42
CA SER A 126 -15.73 14.12 3.99
C SER A 126 -15.05 13.98 5.36
N TYR A 127 -14.20 14.94 5.76
CA TYR A 127 -13.48 14.87 7.03
C TYR A 127 -14.44 15.04 8.22
N SER A 128 -14.44 14.09 9.16
CA SER A 128 -15.28 14.15 10.36
C SER A 128 -14.69 13.42 11.56
N ALA A 129 -14.96 13.93 12.77
CA ALA A 129 -14.79 13.17 14.01
C ALA A 129 -16.06 12.33 14.23
N PHE A 130 -15.99 11.03 13.99
CA PHE A 130 -17.17 10.18 13.90
C PHE A 130 -17.96 10.15 15.21
N GLY A 131 -19.25 10.46 15.11
CA GLY A 131 -20.15 10.51 16.26
C GLY A 131 -20.15 11.85 17.01
N ASN A 132 -19.29 12.81 16.66
CA ASN A 132 -19.35 14.16 17.21
C ASN A 132 -20.45 14.99 16.53
N ASP A 133 -21.46 15.41 17.27
CA ASP A 133 -22.51 16.32 16.77
C ASP A 133 -22.18 17.81 16.99
N GLY A 134 -21.02 18.11 17.57
CA GLY A 134 -20.56 19.46 17.89
C GLY A 134 -21.31 20.16 19.01
N THR A 135 -22.20 19.45 19.71
CA THR A 135 -22.98 20.04 20.82
C THR A 135 -22.42 19.68 22.19
N ARG A 136 -21.44 18.78 22.25
CA ARG A 136 -20.70 18.41 23.47
C ARG A 136 -19.45 19.27 23.58
N CYS A 137 -19.60 20.47 24.15
CA CYS A 137 -18.46 21.22 24.67
C CYS A 137 -18.87 22.03 25.91
N CYS A 138 -18.01 22.16 26.90
CA CYS A 138 -16.71 21.52 27.06
C CYS A 138 -16.76 20.72 28.35
N ASN A 139 -16.14 19.54 28.37
CA ASN A 139 -16.22 18.60 29.48
C ASN A 139 -17.48 17.77 29.64
N GLU A 140 -18.19 17.54 28.53
CA GLU A 140 -19.26 16.55 28.47
C GLU A 140 -18.82 15.26 27.78
N ALA A 141 -19.35 14.13 28.25
CA ALA A 141 -19.17 12.85 27.57
C ALA A 141 -19.96 12.84 26.25
N ILE A 142 -19.50 12.08 25.26
CA ILE A 142 -20.14 11.97 23.94
C ILE A 142 -21.59 11.44 24.01
N ASN A 143 -21.87 10.63 25.03
CA ASN A 143 -23.18 10.05 25.33
C ASN A 143 -23.97 10.85 26.40
N SER A 144 -23.54 12.07 26.73
CA SER A 144 -24.30 12.97 27.60
C SER A 144 -25.56 13.46 26.86
N GLY A 145 -26.73 12.89 27.17
CA GLY A 145 -27.98 13.27 26.49
C GLY A 145 -28.08 12.77 25.04
N ALA A 146 -29.01 13.34 24.27
CA ALA A 146 -29.31 12.86 22.91
C ALA A 146 -28.27 13.34 21.89
N ASN A 147 -27.60 12.42 21.20
CA ASN A 147 -26.63 12.70 20.14
C ASN A 147 -27.34 12.92 18.78
N GLY A 148 -26.97 13.98 18.07
CA GLY A 148 -27.61 14.39 16.82
C GLY A 148 -27.17 13.63 15.57
N VAL A 149 -26.03 12.95 15.61
CA VAL A 149 -25.44 12.26 14.43
C VAL A 149 -25.44 10.74 14.55
N VAL A 150 -25.46 10.19 15.77
CA VAL A 150 -25.49 8.73 15.99
C VAL A 150 -26.55 8.34 17.02
N SER A 151 -26.96 7.07 17.00
CA SER A 151 -27.89 6.51 17.99
C SER A 151 -27.26 6.47 19.40
N ALA A 152 -28.09 6.37 20.44
CA ALA A 152 -27.61 6.25 21.82
C ALA A 152 -26.68 5.05 22.02
N ASP A 153 -27.01 3.89 21.44
CA ASP A 153 -26.18 2.68 21.52
C ASP A 153 -24.80 2.88 20.89
N VAL A 154 -24.73 3.63 19.78
CA VAL A 154 -23.46 3.96 19.11
C VAL A 154 -22.67 4.99 19.93
N ALA A 155 -23.32 6.00 20.49
CA ALA A 155 -22.67 6.96 21.39
C ALA A 155 -22.08 6.28 22.64
N ASP A 156 -22.80 5.31 23.23
CA ASP A 156 -22.30 4.48 24.33
C ASP A 156 -21.12 3.60 23.89
N ALA A 157 -21.21 2.99 22.70
CA ALA A 157 -20.11 2.20 22.16
C ALA A 157 -18.84 3.06 21.99
N LEU A 158 -18.96 4.28 21.45
CA LEU A 158 -17.84 5.22 21.31
C LEU A 158 -17.27 5.62 22.68
N TYR A 159 -18.13 5.90 23.66
CA TYR A 159 -17.71 6.23 25.03
C TYR A 159 -16.89 5.10 25.69
N PHE A 160 -17.27 3.84 25.50
CA PHE A 160 -16.58 2.71 26.13
C PHE A 160 -15.38 2.19 25.32
N ALA A 161 -15.39 2.35 23.99
CA ALA A 161 -14.35 1.82 23.11
C ALA A 161 -13.01 2.54 23.28
N SER A 162 -13.03 3.87 23.35
CA SER A 162 -11.82 4.71 23.34
C SER A 162 -12.12 6.04 24.03
N ASP A 163 -11.11 6.70 24.59
CA ASP A 163 -11.19 8.10 25.04
C ASP A 163 -11.09 9.08 23.87
N HIS A 164 -10.74 8.62 22.68
CA HIS A 164 -10.71 9.43 21.46
C HIS A 164 -11.76 8.95 20.46
N LEU A 165 -12.35 9.89 19.73
CA LEU A 165 -13.17 9.59 18.56
C LEU A 165 -12.30 9.26 17.36
N PRO A 166 -12.71 8.29 16.51
CA PRO A 166 -12.04 8.08 15.24
C PRO A 166 -12.31 9.27 14.32
N VAL A 167 -11.27 9.73 13.65
CA VAL A 167 -11.36 10.72 12.57
C VAL A 167 -11.41 9.98 11.24
N ILE A 168 -12.39 10.32 10.41
CA ILE A 168 -12.65 9.73 9.11
C ILE A 168 -12.44 10.81 8.04
N MET A 169 -11.89 10.43 6.91
CA MET A 169 -11.73 11.26 5.73
C MET A 169 -11.78 10.35 4.51
N ASP A 170 -12.53 10.74 3.47
CA ASP A 170 -12.62 9.98 2.23
C ASP A 170 -11.56 10.48 1.24
N ILE A 171 -10.95 9.53 0.53
CA ILE A 171 -9.98 9.76 -0.54
C ILE A 171 -10.53 9.16 -1.83
N GLU A 172 -10.49 9.94 -2.91
CA GLU A 172 -10.83 9.52 -4.27
C GLU A 172 -9.55 9.34 -5.07
N PHE A 173 -9.42 8.21 -5.75
CA PHE A 173 -8.35 7.97 -6.72
C PHE A 173 -8.89 8.30 -8.11
N ILE A 174 -8.35 9.34 -8.75
CA ILE A 174 -8.77 9.76 -10.09
C ILE A 174 -7.86 9.10 -11.12
N GLY A 175 -8.42 8.12 -11.83
CA GLY A 175 -7.75 7.26 -12.80
C GLY A 175 -8.58 6.00 -13.01
N ALA A 176 -8.12 5.07 -13.85
CA ALA A 176 -8.58 3.69 -13.75
C ALA A 176 -8.34 3.22 -12.30
N GLU A 177 -9.35 2.66 -11.63
CA GLU A 177 -9.17 2.06 -10.30
C GLU A 177 -7.93 1.14 -10.35
N PRO A 178 -7.04 1.14 -9.34
CA PRO A 178 -5.90 0.24 -9.38
C PRO A 178 -6.41 -1.19 -9.50
N SER A 179 -5.82 -1.97 -10.40
CA SER A 179 -6.20 -3.37 -10.56
C SER A 179 -6.04 -4.11 -9.23
N GLU A 180 -6.92 -5.07 -8.95
CA GLU A 180 -6.71 -6.02 -7.84
C GLU A 180 -5.58 -7.03 -8.14
N HIS A 181 -5.05 -7.01 -9.37
CA HIS A 181 -3.99 -7.89 -9.85
C HIS A 181 -2.61 -7.24 -9.77
N TYR A 182 -1.63 -7.98 -9.26
CA TYR A 182 -0.23 -7.55 -9.21
C TYR A 182 0.55 -8.14 -10.39
N VAL A 183 0.49 -7.47 -11.54
CA VAL A 183 1.23 -7.81 -12.76
C VAL A 183 2.20 -6.67 -13.06
N VAL A 184 3.42 -6.98 -13.50
CA VAL A 184 4.49 -6.00 -13.74
C VAL A 184 5.05 -6.17 -15.15
N ILE A 185 5.22 -5.09 -15.90
CA ILE A 185 5.96 -5.05 -17.16
C ILE A 185 7.45 -5.23 -16.84
N ASN A 186 7.99 -6.38 -17.24
CA ASN A 186 9.24 -6.93 -16.71
C ASN A 186 10.42 -6.87 -17.69
N GLU A 187 10.16 -6.97 -18.99
CA GLU A 187 11.19 -6.95 -20.04
C GLU A 187 10.60 -6.38 -21.34
N ILE A 188 11.35 -5.54 -22.06
CA ILE A 188 10.88 -4.86 -23.28
C ILE A 188 11.96 -4.95 -24.37
N MET A 189 11.62 -5.55 -25.51
CA MET A 189 12.40 -5.54 -26.76
C MET A 189 11.77 -4.55 -27.75
N LYS A 190 12.21 -3.29 -27.68
CA LYS A 190 11.72 -2.23 -28.59
C LYS A 190 12.52 -2.09 -29.89
N ASN A 191 13.77 -2.58 -29.93
CA ASN A 191 14.71 -2.34 -31.05
C ASN A 191 15.47 -3.62 -31.45
N PRO A 192 14.80 -4.63 -32.04
CA PRO A 192 15.44 -5.86 -32.49
C PRO A 192 16.48 -5.58 -33.60
N ALA A 193 17.58 -6.34 -33.62
CA ALA A 193 18.61 -6.20 -34.66
C ALA A 193 18.63 -7.38 -35.62
N ALA A 194 18.19 -8.56 -35.17
CA ALA A 194 18.17 -9.77 -35.98
C ALA A 194 17.03 -9.75 -37.03
N VAL A 195 15.93 -9.04 -36.73
CA VAL A 195 14.75 -8.88 -37.58
C VAL A 195 14.22 -7.45 -37.48
N SER A 196 13.25 -7.07 -38.31
CA SER A 196 12.62 -5.74 -38.22
C SER A 196 11.75 -5.62 -36.97
N ASP A 197 11.59 -4.39 -36.49
CA ASP A 197 10.65 -3.95 -35.44
C ASP A 197 9.27 -4.63 -35.57
N ALA A 198 8.66 -4.54 -36.76
CA ALA A 198 7.38 -5.18 -37.10
C ALA A 198 7.30 -6.71 -36.96
N SER A 199 8.41 -7.37 -36.65
CA SER A 199 8.49 -8.81 -36.45
C SER A 199 9.20 -9.20 -35.17
N GLY A 200 10.06 -8.35 -34.60
CA GLY A 200 10.88 -8.68 -33.43
C GLY A 200 10.52 -7.93 -32.16
N GLU A 201 9.56 -7.01 -32.19
CA GLU A 201 9.10 -6.33 -30.98
C GLU A 201 8.27 -7.27 -30.09
N TRP A 202 8.58 -7.22 -28.80
CA TRP A 202 7.85 -7.91 -27.74
C TRP A 202 8.07 -7.22 -26.39
N PHE A 203 7.15 -7.48 -25.47
CA PHE A 203 7.32 -7.17 -24.06
C PHE A 203 6.81 -8.33 -23.22
N GLU A 204 7.25 -8.37 -21.96
CA GLU A 204 6.95 -9.43 -21.04
C GLU A 204 6.29 -8.88 -19.78
N LEU A 205 5.28 -9.61 -19.30
CA LEU A 205 4.65 -9.36 -18.03
C LEU A 205 5.08 -10.44 -17.02
N TYR A 206 5.31 -10.03 -15.78
CA TYR A 206 5.57 -10.88 -14.63
C TYR A 206 4.42 -10.81 -13.64
N ASN A 207 3.90 -11.95 -13.20
CA ASN A 207 2.89 -11.99 -12.16
C ASN A 207 3.57 -11.95 -10.78
N ALA A 208 3.60 -10.75 -10.19
CA ALA A 208 4.09 -10.51 -8.82
C ALA A 208 3.07 -10.89 -7.74
N GLY A 209 1.84 -11.24 -8.14
CA GLY A 209 0.79 -11.75 -7.30
C GLY A 209 1.03 -13.18 -6.81
N ASN A 210 0.06 -13.70 -6.07
CA ASN A 210 0.12 -15.01 -5.43
C ASN A 210 -0.90 -16.02 -5.98
N THR A 211 -1.65 -15.63 -7.02
CA THR A 211 -2.58 -16.48 -7.76
C THR A 211 -2.27 -16.40 -9.25
N SER A 212 -2.61 -17.46 -9.99
CA SER A 212 -2.64 -17.40 -11.45
C SER A 212 -3.64 -16.35 -11.92
N ILE A 213 -3.29 -15.62 -12.98
CA ILE A 213 -4.10 -14.54 -13.58
C ILE A 213 -4.31 -14.91 -15.04
N ASP A 214 -5.54 -14.78 -15.52
CA ASP A 214 -5.87 -14.91 -16.94
C ASP A 214 -5.98 -13.51 -17.55
N LEU A 215 -5.20 -13.23 -18.59
CA LEU A 215 -5.15 -11.91 -19.21
C LEU A 215 -6.30 -11.66 -20.20
N CYS A 216 -7.24 -12.58 -20.37
CA CYS A 216 -8.35 -12.42 -21.30
C CYS A 216 -9.20 -11.18 -20.99
N GLY A 217 -9.34 -10.29 -21.97
CA GLY A 217 -10.07 -9.03 -21.82
C GLY A 217 -9.24 -7.87 -21.27
N TRP A 218 -7.98 -8.11 -20.89
CA TRP A 218 -7.06 -7.05 -20.50
C TRP A 218 -6.73 -6.17 -21.72
N THR A 219 -6.53 -4.89 -21.48
CA THR A 219 -6.21 -3.91 -22.53
C THR A 219 -4.79 -3.40 -22.33
N VAL A 220 -4.01 -3.43 -23.40
CA VAL A 220 -2.69 -2.81 -23.47
C VAL A 220 -2.80 -1.61 -24.39
N LYS A 221 -2.32 -0.46 -23.95
CA LYS A 221 -2.44 0.79 -24.69
C LYS A 221 -1.28 1.74 -24.42
N ASP A 222 -1.12 2.70 -25.30
CA ASP A 222 -0.43 3.97 -25.02
C ASP A 222 -1.47 5.09 -24.77
N ASN A 223 -0.99 6.30 -24.48
CA ASN A 223 -1.75 7.53 -24.33
C ASN A 223 -2.31 8.07 -25.67
N ASP A 224 -1.88 7.55 -26.81
CA ASP A 224 -2.40 7.91 -28.12
C ASP A 224 -3.49 6.92 -28.60
N SER A 225 -3.50 6.54 -29.89
CA SER A 225 -4.52 5.66 -30.45
C SER A 225 -4.11 4.19 -30.51
N ASP A 226 -2.86 3.88 -30.14
CA ASP A 226 -2.32 2.53 -30.26
C ASP A 226 -2.78 1.72 -29.02
N GLU A 227 -3.71 0.78 -29.24
CA GLU A 227 -4.25 -0.11 -28.21
C GLU A 227 -4.64 -1.47 -28.79
N PHE A 228 -4.59 -2.50 -27.95
CA PHE A 228 -5.21 -3.78 -28.23
C PHE A 228 -5.79 -4.39 -26.96
N THR A 229 -6.82 -5.21 -27.12
CA THR A 229 -7.35 -6.06 -26.07
C THR A 229 -6.87 -7.48 -26.28
N VAL A 230 -6.43 -8.14 -25.21
CA VAL A 230 -6.07 -9.55 -25.23
C VAL A 230 -7.33 -10.38 -25.50
N THR A 231 -7.39 -10.99 -26.68
CA THR A 231 -8.52 -11.84 -27.10
C THR A 231 -8.12 -13.31 -27.03
N CYS A 232 -8.90 -14.11 -26.32
CA CYS A 232 -8.56 -15.50 -26.05
C CYS A 232 -9.50 -16.47 -26.75
N GLU A 233 -8.93 -17.40 -27.54
CA GLU A 233 -9.60 -18.67 -27.87
C GLU A 233 -9.41 -19.71 -26.74
N THR A 234 -8.34 -19.57 -25.96
CA THR A 234 -7.98 -20.30 -24.74
C THR A 234 -7.30 -19.33 -23.76
N ASP A 235 -7.40 -19.59 -22.46
CA ASP A 235 -6.82 -18.77 -21.38
C ASP A 235 -5.36 -18.40 -21.64
N VAL A 236 -5.01 -17.12 -21.45
CA VAL A 236 -3.63 -16.61 -21.48
C VAL A 236 -3.21 -16.43 -20.02
N ALA A 237 -2.94 -17.57 -19.39
CA ALA A 237 -2.68 -17.63 -17.96
C ALA A 237 -1.22 -17.36 -17.64
N VAL A 238 -0.99 -16.44 -16.70
CA VAL A 238 0.29 -16.23 -16.04
C VAL A 238 0.23 -16.73 -14.61
N GLU A 239 0.93 -17.83 -14.33
CA GLU A 239 1.02 -18.40 -12.98
C GLU A 239 1.67 -17.42 -12.00
N ALA A 240 1.41 -17.56 -10.70
CA ALA A 240 2.05 -16.74 -9.68
C ALA A 240 3.59 -16.89 -9.75
N GLY A 241 4.29 -15.77 -9.92
CA GLY A 241 5.74 -15.74 -10.15
C GLY A 241 6.18 -16.21 -11.55
N GLY A 242 5.24 -16.40 -12.48
CA GLY A 242 5.49 -16.72 -13.88
C GLY A 242 5.59 -15.47 -14.76
N HIS A 243 5.93 -15.71 -16.03
CA HIS A 243 6.04 -14.69 -17.06
C HIS A 243 5.11 -15.02 -18.22
N VAL A 244 4.72 -14.00 -18.98
CA VAL A 244 3.98 -14.14 -20.22
C VAL A 244 4.50 -13.13 -21.24
N VAL A 245 4.82 -13.63 -22.43
CA VAL A 245 5.46 -12.86 -23.50
C VAL A 245 4.43 -12.48 -24.56
N LEU A 246 4.27 -11.18 -24.78
CA LEU A 246 3.38 -10.62 -25.80
C LEU A 246 4.24 -10.08 -26.95
N ALA A 247 3.98 -10.54 -28.18
CA ALA A 247 4.79 -10.16 -29.34
C ALA A 247 3.95 -9.79 -30.56
N SER A 248 4.54 -8.99 -31.46
CA SER A 248 3.91 -8.56 -32.71
C SER A 248 3.83 -9.65 -33.79
N ASN A 249 4.58 -10.76 -33.65
CA ASN A 249 4.67 -11.84 -34.63
C ASN A 249 4.92 -13.21 -33.96
N GLY A 250 4.03 -14.17 -34.21
CA GLY A 250 4.13 -15.54 -33.68
C GLY A 250 4.93 -16.53 -34.54
N ASP A 251 5.35 -16.16 -35.76
CA ASP A 251 6.16 -17.04 -36.61
C ASP A 251 7.64 -16.97 -36.22
N SER A 252 8.05 -17.95 -35.41
CA SER A 252 9.43 -18.18 -34.95
C SER A 252 10.52 -18.08 -36.04
N ALA A 253 10.19 -18.39 -37.30
CA ALA A 253 11.14 -18.30 -38.41
C ALA A 253 11.40 -16.87 -38.89
N SER A 254 10.51 -15.93 -38.57
CA SER A 254 10.55 -14.53 -39.03
C SER A 254 10.62 -13.51 -37.90
N ASN A 255 10.33 -13.90 -36.66
CA ASN A 255 10.37 -13.03 -35.47
C ASN A 255 11.71 -13.07 -34.71
N GLY A 256 12.74 -13.67 -35.30
CA GLY A 256 14.05 -13.82 -34.65
C GLY A 256 14.15 -15.01 -33.71
N GLY A 257 13.22 -15.97 -33.76
CA GLY A 257 13.27 -17.21 -32.97
C GLY A 257 12.54 -17.13 -31.63
N LEU A 258 11.72 -16.10 -31.42
CA LEU A 258 10.88 -15.92 -30.24
C LEU A 258 9.70 -16.91 -30.28
N SER A 259 9.32 -17.42 -29.11
CA SER A 259 8.08 -18.20 -28.91
C SER A 259 7.16 -17.43 -27.96
N PRO A 260 6.29 -16.54 -28.45
CA PRO A 260 5.43 -15.73 -27.60
C PRO A 260 4.22 -16.53 -27.09
N ASP A 261 3.69 -16.11 -25.94
CA ASP A 261 2.46 -16.65 -25.35
C ASP A 261 1.21 -15.97 -25.94
N TYR A 262 1.32 -14.70 -26.34
CA TYR A 262 0.27 -13.97 -27.03
C TYR A 262 0.82 -13.18 -28.22
N VAL A 263 0.05 -13.11 -29.31
CA VAL A 263 0.42 -12.38 -30.52
C VAL A 263 -0.56 -11.25 -30.77
N TYR A 264 -0.09 -10.01 -30.68
CA TYR A 264 -0.86 -8.82 -31.05
C TYR A 264 -0.57 -8.38 -32.48
N THR A 265 -1.46 -7.56 -33.05
CA THR A 265 -1.27 -7.00 -34.39
C THR A 265 -0.34 -5.78 -34.32
N TYR A 266 0.82 -5.83 -34.98
CA TYR A 266 1.76 -4.69 -35.02
C TYR A 266 1.15 -3.35 -35.50
N GLY A 267 0.10 -3.40 -36.31
CA GLY A 267 -0.62 -2.21 -36.76
C GLY A 267 -1.33 -1.46 -35.62
N ASP A 268 -1.81 -2.21 -34.63
CA ASP A 268 -2.67 -1.74 -33.54
C ASP A 268 -1.84 -1.26 -32.34
N PHE A 269 -0.65 -1.82 -32.13
CA PHE A 269 0.27 -1.43 -31.05
C PHE A 269 1.73 -1.64 -31.47
N LYS A 270 2.60 -0.66 -31.14
CA LYS A 270 4.03 -0.64 -31.50
C LYS A 270 4.83 -0.13 -30.32
N LEU A 271 6.09 -0.56 -30.23
CA LEU A 271 7.06 -0.06 -29.27
C LEU A 271 8.04 0.86 -29.99
N ALA A 272 7.92 2.16 -29.80
CA ALA A 272 8.83 3.13 -30.38
C ALA A 272 10.25 2.92 -29.82
N ASN A 273 11.24 3.06 -30.70
CA ASN A 273 12.65 2.92 -30.36
C ASN A 273 13.16 4.00 -29.37
N GLY A 274 12.51 5.16 -29.33
CA GLY A 274 12.87 6.29 -28.44
C GLY A 274 12.04 6.28 -27.17
N ASP A 275 11.32 7.38 -26.93
CA ASP A 275 10.38 7.50 -25.82
C ASP A 275 9.05 6.83 -26.21
N ASP A 276 8.46 6.08 -25.30
CA ASP A 276 7.14 5.47 -25.46
C ASP A 276 6.55 5.03 -24.12
N LYS A 277 5.37 4.42 -24.16
CA LYS A 277 4.70 3.92 -22.97
C LYS A 277 3.86 2.68 -23.21
N ILE A 278 3.78 1.88 -22.16
CA ILE A 278 2.91 0.72 -22.07
C ILE A 278 2.05 0.90 -20.83
N ILE A 279 0.73 0.97 -21.00
CA ILE A 279 -0.26 0.97 -19.92
C ILE A 279 -1.03 -0.33 -19.99
N LEU A 280 -1.11 -1.04 -18.88
CA LEU A 280 -1.80 -2.31 -18.74
C LEU A 280 -3.06 -2.13 -17.90
N LEU A 281 -4.22 -2.36 -18.51
CA LEU A 281 -5.52 -2.33 -17.85
C LEU A 281 -6.08 -3.75 -17.75
N ASP A 282 -6.64 -4.10 -16.59
CA ASP A 282 -7.36 -5.35 -16.37
C ASP A 282 -8.72 -5.37 -17.08
N GLU A 283 -9.45 -6.49 -16.97
CA GLU A 283 -10.75 -6.68 -17.61
C GLU A 283 -11.85 -5.74 -17.07
N SER A 284 -11.66 -5.15 -15.89
CA SER A 284 -12.55 -4.15 -15.29
C SER A 284 -12.21 -2.73 -15.75
N GLY A 285 -11.08 -2.57 -16.46
CA GLY A 285 -10.52 -1.29 -16.87
C GLY A 285 -9.62 -0.67 -15.81
N GLY A 286 -9.25 -1.41 -14.76
CA GLY A 286 -8.36 -0.96 -13.70
C GLY A 286 -6.89 -1.04 -14.11
N GLU A 287 -6.06 -0.07 -13.73
CA GLU A 287 -4.64 -0.05 -14.15
C GLU A 287 -3.83 -1.02 -13.28
N ALA A 288 -3.29 -2.06 -13.91
CA ALA A 288 -2.44 -3.05 -13.26
C ALA A 288 -0.99 -2.58 -13.19
N ASP A 289 -0.50 -1.98 -14.27
CA ASP A 289 0.86 -1.44 -14.33
C ASP A 289 1.03 -0.45 -15.49
N ARG A 290 2.10 0.36 -15.41
CA ARG A 290 2.53 1.23 -16.49
C ARG A 290 4.04 1.41 -16.51
N VAL A 291 4.61 1.52 -17.71
CA VAL A 291 6.00 1.96 -17.92
C VAL A 291 6.00 3.07 -18.94
N GLU A 292 6.59 4.22 -18.59
CA GLU A 292 6.87 5.33 -19.48
C GLU A 292 8.39 5.40 -19.68
N TYR A 293 8.90 4.76 -20.74
CA TYR A 293 10.33 4.76 -21.00
C TYR A 293 10.74 5.96 -21.85
N ASP A 294 11.86 6.56 -21.48
CA ASP A 294 12.44 7.72 -22.16
C ASP A 294 13.97 7.63 -22.23
N ALA A 295 14.64 8.73 -22.57
CA ALA A 295 16.10 8.82 -22.63
C ALA A 295 16.85 8.47 -21.31
N SER A 296 16.16 8.35 -20.16
CA SER A 296 16.74 7.89 -18.89
C SER A 296 16.85 6.36 -18.78
N PHE A 297 16.16 5.62 -19.64
CA PHE A 297 16.16 4.16 -19.68
C PHE A 297 17.32 3.63 -20.54
N PRO A 298 17.69 2.34 -20.39
CA PRO A 298 18.63 1.70 -21.30
C PRO A 298 18.10 1.69 -22.74
N ASP A 299 18.90 2.17 -23.70
CA ASP A 299 18.53 2.21 -25.13
C ASP A 299 19.41 1.28 -25.99
N PRO A 300 19.24 -0.06 -25.87
CA PRO A 300 19.98 -1.01 -26.69
C PRO A 300 19.40 -1.16 -28.11
N THR A 301 20.25 -1.63 -29.03
CA THR A 301 19.86 -2.21 -30.32
C THR A 301 20.24 -3.68 -30.33
N GLY A 302 19.29 -4.56 -30.66
CA GLY A 302 19.46 -6.01 -30.61
C GLY A 302 19.50 -6.60 -29.20
N ALA A 303 19.04 -5.85 -28.20
CA ALA A 303 18.84 -6.35 -26.85
C ALA A 303 17.57 -5.75 -26.24
N SER A 304 16.97 -6.45 -25.28
CA SER A 304 15.89 -5.92 -24.44
C SER A 304 16.43 -5.09 -23.30
N MET A 305 15.59 -4.18 -22.80
CA MET A 305 15.71 -3.66 -21.44
C MET A 305 14.96 -4.60 -20.49
N ALA A 306 15.56 -4.90 -19.35
CA ALA A 306 15.07 -5.86 -18.37
C ALA A 306 15.03 -5.22 -16.98
N LEU A 307 13.89 -5.30 -16.29
CA LEU A 307 13.73 -4.80 -14.93
C LEU A 307 14.55 -5.66 -13.95
N VAL A 308 15.40 -5.03 -13.14
CA VAL A 308 16.36 -5.74 -12.27
C VAL A 308 15.65 -6.41 -11.08
N ASN A 309 14.61 -5.78 -10.55
CA ASN A 309 13.81 -6.29 -9.46
C ASN A 309 12.33 -6.00 -9.77
N PRO A 310 11.47 -7.01 -9.93
CA PRO A 310 10.04 -6.81 -10.20
C PRO A 310 9.27 -6.04 -9.13
N SER A 311 9.85 -5.85 -7.94
CA SER A 311 9.27 -5.01 -6.88
C SER A 311 9.76 -3.56 -6.89
N ALA A 312 10.63 -3.19 -7.84
CA ALA A 312 11.14 -1.82 -7.96
C ALA A 312 10.18 -0.96 -8.80
N ASP A 313 10.35 0.36 -8.71
CA ASP A 313 9.62 1.29 -9.58
C ASP A 313 10.12 1.12 -11.02
N ASN A 314 9.25 0.60 -11.87
CA ASN A 314 9.52 0.35 -13.28
C ASN A 314 9.45 1.62 -14.15
N ASN A 315 8.99 2.76 -13.60
CA ASN A 315 9.09 4.07 -14.24
C ASN A 315 10.43 4.78 -13.94
N ASP A 316 11.28 4.21 -13.10
CA ASP A 316 12.65 4.68 -12.88
C ASP A 316 13.63 3.87 -13.76
N GLY A 317 14.13 4.49 -14.82
CA GLY A 317 15.08 3.89 -15.76
C GLY A 317 16.35 3.33 -15.12
N THR A 318 16.73 3.75 -13.90
CA THR A 318 17.88 3.20 -13.17
C THR A 318 17.66 1.80 -12.61
N ASN A 319 16.39 1.35 -12.53
CA ASN A 319 16.02 -0.01 -12.15
C ASN A 319 16.05 -1.00 -13.33
N TRP A 320 16.34 -0.52 -14.54
CA TRP A 320 16.44 -1.34 -15.75
C TRP A 320 17.89 -1.62 -16.14
N THR A 321 18.12 -2.77 -16.76
CA THR A 321 19.43 -3.15 -17.32
C THR A 321 19.28 -3.65 -18.75
N VAL A 322 20.36 -3.60 -19.53
CA VAL A 322 20.40 -4.25 -20.85
C VAL A 322 20.58 -5.75 -20.66
N SER A 323 19.75 -6.56 -21.33
CA SER A 323 19.90 -8.01 -21.30
C SER A 323 21.15 -8.47 -22.06
N THR A 324 21.77 -9.54 -21.59
CA THR A 324 23.02 -10.08 -22.17
C THR A 324 22.91 -11.53 -22.63
N THR A 325 21.76 -12.17 -22.39
CA THR A 325 21.51 -13.56 -22.77
C THR A 325 21.06 -13.61 -24.21
N VAL A 326 21.80 -14.30 -25.07
CA VAL A 326 21.40 -14.47 -26.48
C VAL A 326 20.23 -15.44 -26.58
N TYR A 327 19.20 -15.08 -27.35
CA TYR A 327 18.10 -15.98 -27.73
C TYR A 327 17.95 -16.02 -29.26
N GLY A 328 17.25 -17.07 -29.73
CA GLY A 328 16.85 -17.19 -31.13
C GLY A 328 17.97 -16.94 -32.15
N ALA A 329 17.77 -15.94 -33.02
CA ALA A 329 18.63 -15.61 -34.15
C ALA A 329 19.82 -14.71 -33.81
N GLY A 330 19.98 -14.27 -32.55
CA GLY A 330 21.16 -13.52 -32.11
C GLY A 330 20.90 -12.26 -31.29
N ASP A 331 19.66 -11.81 -31.17
CA ASP A 331 19.29 -10.73 -30.25
C ASP A 331 19.43 -11.21 -28.79
N MET A 332 19.51 -10.27 -27.85
CA MET A 332 19.70 -10.53 -26.43
C MET A 332 18.43 -10.23 -25.62
N GLY A 333 18.04 -11.14 -24.74
CA GLY A 333 16.80 -11.09 -23.97
C GLY A 333 16.58 -12.38 -23.20
N THR A 334 15.64 -12.37 -22.26
CA THR A 334 15.23 -13.52 -21.45
C THR A 334 13.74 -13.84 -21.56
N PRO A 335 13.14 -13.86 -22.77
CA PRO A 335 11.71 -14.08 -22.92
C PRO A 335 11.25 -15.41 -22.30
N GLY A 336 10.28 -15.33 -21.41
CA GLY A 336 9.68 -16.44 -20.65
C GLY A 336 10.48 -16.86 -19.41
N GLU A 337 11.60 -16.20 -19.12
CA GLU A 337 12.56 -16.61 -18.08
C GLU A 337 12.93 -15.43 -17.18
N SER A 338 13.54 -15.69 -16.02
CA SER A 338 14.00 -14.61 -15.15
C SER A 338 15.12 -13.77 -15.80
N ASN A 339 14.99 -12.45 -15.69
CA ASN A 339 15.96 -11.47 -16.17
C ASN A 339 17.40 -11.78 -15.73
N SER A 340 18.29 -11.97 -16.72
CA SER A 340 19.68 -12.36 -16.49
C SER A 340 20.62 -11.14 -16.46
N GLY A 341 21.10 -10.78 -15.27
CA GLY A 341 22.06 -9.68 -15.07
C GLY A 341 22.60 -9.55 -13.64
N ILE A 342 22.40 -10.58 -12.81
CA ILE A 342 22.69 -10.54 -11.37
C ILE A 342 24.21 -10.52 -11.11
N ALA A 343 24.75 -9.31 -11.00
CA ALA A 343 25.94 -9.06 -10.20
C ALA A 343 25.66 -7.92 -9.21
N VAL A 344 24.64 -8.09 -8.35
CA VAL A 344 24.46 -7.22 -7.18
C VAL A 344 25.55 -7.55 -6.17
N ARG A 345 26.67 -6.81 -6.23
CA ARG A 345 27.49 -6.53 -5.06
C ARG A 345 26.90 -5.32 -4.35
N THR A 346 26.02 -5.54 -3.37
CA THR A 346 26.08 -4.98 -2.00
C THR A 346 24.78 -5.22 -1.22
N SER A 347 24.98 -5.52 0.07
CA SER A 347 24.03 -5.59 1.20
C SER A 347 22.79 -6.46 1.03
N LYS A 348 22.78 -7.60 1.74
CA LYS A 348 21.56 -8.37 2.10
C LYS A 348 20.37 -7.45 2.36
N PRO A 349 19.33 -7.44 1.49
CA PRO A 349 17.98 -7.55 2.02
C PRO A 349 17.84 -9.01 2.47
N LEU A 350 17.49 -9.26 3.72
CA LEU A 350 16.93 -10.57 4.04
C LEU A 350 15.60 -10.64 3.26
N PRO A 351 15.42 -11.58 2.32
CA PRO A 351 14.09 -11.80 1.74
C PRO A 351 13.15 -12.20 2.87
N ALA A 352 11.91 -11.71 2.89
CA ALA A 352 10.89 -12.21 3.79
C ALA A 352 10.62 -13.69 3.43
N GLN A 353 11.35 -14.62 4.05
CA GLN A 353 11.25 -16.05 3.78
C GLN A 353 9.88 -16.64 4.22
N PHE A 354 9.10 -15.88 4.99
CA PHE A 354 7.77 -16.22 5.45
C PHE A 354 7.08 -14.96 5.98
N GLU A 355 5.75 -14.91 5.91
CA GLU A 355 4.93 -13.81 6.42
C GLU A 355 3.73 -14.35 7.20
N LEU A 356 3.35 -13.65 8.27
CA LEU A 356 2.13 -13.93 9.04
C LEU A 356 1.21 -12.72 8.92
N HIS A 357 0.06 -12.90 8.28
CA HIS A 357 -0.91 -11.85 7.99
C HIS A 357 -1.85 -11.58 9.17
N HIS A 358 -2.63 -10.51 9.07
CA HIS A 358 -3.67 -10.22 10.04
C HIS A 358 -4.79 -11.27 9.98
N ASN A 359 -5.28 -11.68 11.15
CA ASN A 359 -6.40 -12.60 11.23
C ASN A 359 -7.70 -11.86 10.87
N TYR A 360 -8.65 -12.58 10.27
CA TYR A 360 -9.99 -12.05 10.01
C TYR A 360 -11.08 -13.03 10.46
N PRO A 361 -12.11 -12.54 11.18
CA PRO A 361 -12.22 -11.18 11.73
C PRO A 361 -11.17 -10.90 12.83
N ASN A 362 -10.87 -9.63 13.13
CA ASN A 362 -10.11 -9.18 14.31
C ASN A 362 -10.64 -7.80 14.75
N PRO A 363 -11.26 -7.65 15.94
CA PRO A 363 -11.51 -8.69 16.93
C PRO A 363 -12.41 -9.81 16.42
N PHE A 364 -12.29 -11.01 16.97
CA PHE A 364 -13.12 -12.16 16.57
C PHE A 364 -13.94 -12.71 17.72
N ASN A 365 -15.10 -13.28 17.40
CA ASN A 365 -15.91 -14.07 18.32
C ASN A 365 -15.83 -15.55 17.94
N ALA A 366 -15.32 -16.37 18.86
CA ALA A 366 -15.07 -17.80 18.75
C ALA A 366 -14.07 -18.24 17.66
N VAL A 367 -14.22 -17.86 16.40
CA VAL A 367 -13.40 -18.39 15.30
C VAL A 367 -12.77 -17.27 14.47
N THR A 368 -11.50 -17.43 14.09
CA THR A 368 -10.80 -16.52 13.16
C THR A 368 -9.89 -17.31 12.21
N VAL A 369 -9.66 -16.75 11.02
CA VAL A 369 -8.74 -17.29 10.02
C VAL A 369 -7.46 -16.47 10.04
N ILE A 370 -6.32 -17.15 10.07
CA ILE A 370 -4.98 -16.57 10.12
C ILE A 370 -4.26 -16.96 8.81
N PRO A 371 -4.14 -16.04 7.83
CA PRO A 371 -3.37 -16.29 6.63
C PRO A 371 -1.87 -16.18 6.91
N PHE A 372 -1.07 -16.97 6.21
CA PHE A 372 0.38 -16.89 6.26
C PHE A 372 1.00 -17.35 4.94
N THR A 373 2.17 -16.84 4.61
CA THR A 373 2.90 -17.18 3.39
C THR A 373 4.23 -17.82 3.75
N THR A 374 4.61 -18.89 3.06
CA THR A 374 5.91 -19.54 3.16
C THR A 374 6.68 -19.32 1.86
N GLY A 375 7.82 -18.64 1.92
CA GLY A 375 8.66 -18.35 0.74
C GLY A 375 9.45 -19.55 0.23
N GLN A 376 9.65 -20.57 1.07
CA GLN A 376 10.30 -21.85 0.71
C GLN A 376 9.62 -23.03 1.38
N SER A 377 9.72 -24.20 0.75
CA SER A 377 9.20 -25.45 1.33
C SER A 377 10.06 -25.90 2.51
N GLY A 378 9.50 -25.99 3.71
CA GLY A 378 10.25 -26.25 4.94
C GLY A 378 9.37 -26.54 6.15
N ASP A 379 9.99 -26.78 7.31
CA ASP A 379 9.27 -26.98 8.56
C ASP A 379 8.70 -25.65 9.08
N VAL A 380 7.39 -25.64 9.32
CA VAL A 380 6.63 -24.49 9.83
C VAL A 380 5.91 -24.88 11.10
N ARG A 381 5.95 -23.99 12.10
CA ARG A 381 5.15 -24.09 13.32
C ARG A 381 4.37 -22.80 13.53
N ILE A 382 3.06 -22.90 13.71
CA ILE A 382 2.21 -21.78 14.10
C ILE A 382 1.62 -22.09 15.47
N SER A 383 1.85 -21.22 16.44
CA SER A 383 1.37 -21.34 17.82
C SER A 383 0.70 -20.05 18.29
N VAL A 384 -0.26 -20.17 19.20
CA VAL A 384 -0.90 -19.05 19.87
C VAL A 384 -0.43 -19.02 21.32
N HIS A 385 -0.12 -17.82 21.81
CA HIS A 385 0.38 -17.57 23.17
C HIS A 385 -0.51 -16.56 23.91
N ASP A 386 -0.58 -16.67 25.23
CA ASP A 386 -1.24 -15.68 26.07
C ASP A 386 -0.34 -14.46 26.38
N LEU A 387 -0.88 -13.48 27.12
CA LEU A 387 -0.18 -12.28 27.58
C LEU A 387 1.07 -12.54 28.44
N TYR A 388 1.21 -13.75 29.00
CA TYR A 388 2.39 -14.16 29.76
C TYR A 388 3.38 -14.98 28.90
N GLY A 389 3.14 -15.09 27.58
CA GLY A 389 3.96 -15.82 26.63
C GLY A 389 3.76 -17.34 26.68
N ARG A 390 2.78 -17.86 27.45
CA ARG A 390 2.52 -19.30 27.54
C ARG A 390 1.84 -19.77 26.26
N GLU A 391 2.37 -20.82 25.64
CA GLU A 391 1.73 -21.47 24.48
C GLU A 391 0.39 -22.07 24.90
N VAL A 392 -0.70 -21.60 24.29
CA VAL A 392 -2.07 -22.04 24.58
C VAL A 392 -2.60 -23.04 23.55
N VAL A 393 -2.10 -22.98 22.31
CA VAL A 393 -2.37 -23.97 21.25
C VAL A 393 -1.31 -23.92 20.16
N VAL A 394 -1.06 -25.06 19.52
CA VAL A 394 -0.30 -25.16 18.26
C VAL A 394 -1.30 -25.44 17.14
N LEU A 395 -1.36 -24.53 16.17
CA LEU A 395 -2.27 -24.60 15.03
C LEU A 395 -1.66 -25.36 13.85
N VAL A 396 -0.34 -25.24 13.67
CA VAL A 396 0.43 -25.94 12.63
C VAL A 396 1.74 -26.43 13.23
N ALA A 397 2.16 -27.65 12.91
CA ALA A 397 3.50 -28.15 13.17
C ALA A 397 3.89 -29.22 12.14
N GLY A 398 4.70 -28.86 11.16
CA GLY A 398 5.21 -29.80 10.16
C GLY A 398 5.72 -29.13 8.90
N ARG A 399 6.13 -29.97 7.94
CA ARG A 399 6.64 -29.50 6.65
C ARG A 399 5.53 -28.96 5.78
N MET A 400 5.69 -27.73 5.29
CA MET A 400 4.79 -27.09 4.34
C MET A 400 5.51 -26.77 3.04
N VAL A 401 4.76 -26.76 1.94
CA VAL A 401 5.26 -26.29 0.65
C VAL A 401 5.29 -24.75 0.63
N SER A 402 6.08 -24.17 -0.27
CA SER A 402 6.05 -22.73 -0.52
C SER A 402 4.68 -22.30 -1.05
N GLY A 403 4.22 -21.11 -0.66
CA GLY A 403 2.95 -20.53 -1.08
C GLY A 403 2.12 -19.94 0.06
N SER A 404 0.90 -19.54 -0.25
CA SER A 404 -0.06 -18.99 0.70
C SER A 404 -0.88 -20.10 1.38
N HIS A 405 -1.02 -20.01 2.69
CA HIS A 405 -1.73 -20.96 3.54
C HIS A 405 -2.69 -20.22 4.46
N LYS A 406 -3.69 -20.94 4.98
CA LYS A 406 -4.61 -20.42 5.99
C LYS A 406 -4.73 -21.43 7.11
N VAL A 407 -4.71 -20.95 8.35
CA VAL A 407 -5.05 -21.77 9.51
C VAL A 407 -6.17 -21.13 10.30
N THR A 408 -7.11 -21.95 10.77
CA THR A 408 -8.24 -21.49 11.57
C THR A 408 -7.94 -21.70 13.05
N TRP A 409 -8.21 -20.70 13.87
CA TRP A 409 -8.20 -20.84 15.32
C TRP A 409 -9.61 -20.76 15.87
N ASP A 410 -10.03 -21.82 16.57
CA ASP A 410 -11.22 -21.83 17.44
C ASP A 410 -10.81 -21.45 18.87
N GLY A 411 -11.09 -20.20 19.20
CA GLY A 411 -10.90 -19.56 20.51
C GLY A 411 -12.02 -19.83 21.51
N SER A 412 -13.07 -20.59 21.20
CA SER A 412 -14.24 -20.76 22.07
C SER A 412 -13.90 -21.28 23.49
N GLY A 413 -12.91 -22.16 23.58
CA GLY A 413 -12.37 -22.73 24.81
C GLY A 413 -11.48 -21.80 25.64
N TYR A 414 -11.18 -20.60 25.15
CA TYR A 414 -10.25 -19.66 25.77
C TYR A 414 -10.96 -18.40 26.32
N PRO A 415 -10.43 -17.72 27.36
CA PRO A 415 -10.98 -16.46 27.85
C PRO A 415 -10.88 -15.32 26.83
N SER A 416 -11.81 -14.37 26.84
CA SER A 416 -11.68 -13.12 26.07
C SER A 416 -10.42 -12.37 26.49
N GLY A 417 -9.69 -11.80 25.52
CA GLY A 417 -8.43 -11.12 25.79
C GLY A 417 -7.48 -11.08 24.61
N LEU A 418 -6.28 -10.55 24.87
CA LEU A 418 -5.21 -10.43 23.89
C LEU A 418 -4.37 -11.71 23.84
N TYR A 419 -4.15 -12.20 22.62
CA TYR A 419 -3.29 -13.34 22.32
C TYR A 419 -2.27 -12.97 21.25
N PHE A 420 -1.22 -13.77 21.15
CA PHE A 420 -0.13 -13.60 20.18
C PHE A 420 0.01 -14.86 19.33
N CYS A 421 -0.26 -14.75 18.03
CA CYS A 421 0.04 -15.80 17.07
C CYS A 421 1.48 -15.67 16.61
N LYS A 422 2.25 -16.74 16.72
CA LYS A 422 3.65 -16.81 16.31
C LYS A 422 3.80 -17.84 15.20
N LEU A 423 4.52 -17.48 14.15
CA LEU A 423 4.95 -18.37 13.08
C LEU A 423 6.46 -18.52 13.18
N ASP A 424 6.93 -19.76 13.25
CA ASP A 424 8.34 -20.16 13.21
C ASP A 424 8.58 -20.97 11.92
N ALA A 425 9.57 -20.56 11.13
CA ALA A 425 9.99 -21.28 9.91
C ALA A 425 11.51 -21.17 9.72
N GLY A 426 12.22 -22.30 9.71
CA GLY A 426 13.68 -22.31 9.63
C GLY A 426 14.36 -21.58 10.79
N GLU A 427 15.17 -20.55 10.50
CA GLU A 427 15.86 -19.72 11.50
C GLU A 427 15.07 -18.45 11.91
N GLY A 428 13.89 -18.21 11.35
CA GLY A 428 13.15 -16.97 11.57
C GLY A 428 11.77 -17.15 12.22
N SER A 429 11.27 -16.07 12.84
CA SER A 429 9.94 -16.04 13.46
C SER A 429 9.23 -14.69 13.33
N VAL A 430 7.91 -14.69 13.11
CA VAL A 430 7.05 -13.49 13.09
C VAL A 430 5.89 -13.66 14.07
N THR A 431 5.42 -12.58 14.70
CA THR A 431 4.32 -12.61 15.67
C THR A 431 3.26 -11.54 15.38
N ARG A 432 1.98 -11.89 15.53
CA ARG A 432 0.81 -11.00 15.35
C ARG A 432 -0.12 -11.04 16.56
N LYS A 433 -0.77 -9.91 16.84
CA LYS A 433 -1.76 -9.79 17.92
C LYS A 433 -3.13 -10.27 17.45
N LEU A 434 -3.82 -11.04 18.28
CA LEU A 434 -5.20 -11.50 18.08
C LEU A 434 -6.06 -11.02 19.25
N LEU A 435 -7.24 -10.46 18.97
CA LEU A 435 -8.19 -10.05 20.02
C LEU A 435 -9.45 -10.92 19.99
N LEU A 436 -9.60 -11.78 21.00
CA LEU A 436 -10.78 -12.63 21.19
C LEU A 436 -11.81 -11.90 22.06
N LEU A 437 -13.02 -11.71 21.53
CA LEU A 437 -14.19 -11.19 22.23
C LEU A 437 -15.24 -12.31 22.37
N LYS A 438 -16.00 -12.31 23.47
CA LYS A 438 -17.14 -13.21 23.66
C LYS A 438 -18.42 -12.43 23.67
#